data_AF-A0A2U8PQ52-F1
#
_entry.id   AF-A0A2U8PQ52-F1
#
_cell.length_a   1.000
_cell.length_b   1.000
_cell.length_c   1.000
_cell.angle_alpha   90.00
_cell.angle_beta   90.00
_cell.angle_gamma   90.00
#
_symmetry.space_group_name_H-M   'P 1'
#
loop_
_entity.id
_entity.type
_entity.pdbx_description
1 polymer ?
#
loop_
_entity_poly.entity_id
_entity_poly.type
_entity_poly.pdbx_seq_one_letter_code
_entity_poly.pdbx_strand_id
1 'polypeptide(L)' 'MGEVVYLYRSLAYRNAAADLLRKARKLPRGVERSAARRYARALRDLARTEAWLEGRLAEQARPPRRTRMVASG' A
#
# COMPACT_ATOMS: atom_id res chain seq x y z
N MET A 1 -0.72 -15.82 16.19
CA MET A 1 -0.88 -14.36 16.10
C MET A 1 0.23 -13.83 15.21
N GLY A 2 -0.07 -13.39 13.98
CA GLY A 2 0.99 -13.02 13.03
C GLY A 2 0.56 -11.88 12.11
N GLU A 3 -0.04 -10.81 12.65
CA GLU A 3 -0.90 -9.95 11.82
C GLU A 3 -0.57 -8.44 11.76
N VAL A 4 0.59 -7.95 12.23
CA VAL A 4 0.73 -6.49 12.43
C VAL A 4 1.77 -5.80 11.52
N VAL A 5 2.46 -6.50 10.62
CA VAL A 5 3.52 -5.87 9.81
C VAL A 5 3.07 -5.49 8.39
N TYR A 6 1.99 -6.10 7.89
CA TYR A 6 1.61 -6.05 6.48
C TYR A 6 1.14 -4.65 6.05
N LEU A 7 0.04 -4.13 6.63
CA LEU A 7 -0.48 -2.79 6.29
C LEU A 7 0.43 -1.62 6.68
N TYR A 8 1.31 -1.82 7.66
CA TYR A 8 2.20 -0.77 8.15
C TYR A 8 3.16 -0.28 7.07
N ARG A 9 3.65 -1.19 6.21
CA ARG A 9 4.65 -0.86 5.19
C ARG A 9 4.05 -0.03 4.06
N SER A 10 2.90 -0.43 3.53
CA SER A 10 2.19 0.39 2.53
C SER A 10 1.73 1.74 3.09
N LEU A 11 1.31 1.80 4.37
CA LEU A 11 0.95 3.05 5.04
C LEU A 11 2.15 4.00 5.15
N ALA A 12 3.32 3.50 5.54
CA ALA A 12 4.53 4.30 5.67
C ALA A 12 4.92 4.98 4.34
N TYR A 13 4.85 4.25 3.23
CA TYR A 13 5.12 4.82 1.90
C TYR A 13 4.07 5.87 1.47
N ARG A 14 2.79 5.68 1.79
CA ARG A 14 1.75 6.69 1.53
C ARG A 14 2.01 7.98 2.33
N ASN A 15 2.38 7.86 3.60
CA ASN A 15 2.70 9.00 4.46
C ASN A 15 3.94 9.75 3.95
N ALA A 16 5.01 9.02 3.62
CA ALA A 16 6.22 9.62 3.03
C ALA A 16 5.93 10.34 1.71
N ALA A 17 5.09 9.76 0.85
CA ALA A 17 4.66 10.41 -0.39
C ALA A 17 3.87 11.70 -0.12
N ALA A 18 2.97 11.69 0.86
CA ALA A 18 2.19 12.88 1.23
C ALA A 18 3.10 14.00 1.76
N ASP A 19 4.11 13.67 2.56
CA ASP A 19 5.08 14.62 3.09
C ASP A 19 5.93 15.21 1.96
N LEU A 20 6.42 14.40 1.03
CA LEU A 20 7.15 14.87 -0.14
C LEU A 20 6.30 15.79 -1.03
N LEU A 21 5.01 15.50 -1.20
CA LEU A 21 4.10 16.39 -1.93
C LEU A 21 3.83 17.70 -1.18
N ARG A 22 3.79 17.69 0.16
CA ARG A 22 3.71 18.92 0.96
C ARG A 22 4.99 19.75 0.81
N LYS A 23 6.16 19.13 0.92
CA LYS A 23 7.46 19.79 0.69
C LYS A 23 7.55 20.37 -0.74
N ALA A 24 7.17 19.59 -1.76
CA ALA A 24 7.16 20.01 -3.16
C ALA A 24 6.18 21.15 -3.46
N ARG A 25 5.14 21.38 -2.63
CA ARG A 25 4.24 22.54 -2.78
C ARG A 25 4.89 23.85 -2.35
N LYS A 26 5.86 23.79 -1.43
CA LYS A 26 6.61 24.97 -0.96
C LYS A 26 7.73 25.39 -1.92
N LEU A 27 8.14 24.50 -2.84
CA LEU A 27 9.18 24.78 -3.82
C LEU A 27 8.63 25.62 -5.00
N PRO A 28 9.45 26.53 -5.57
CA PRO A 28 9.11 27.21 -6.81
C PRO A 28 8.94 26.22 -7.96
N ARG A 29 8.30 26.66 -9.05
CA ARG A 29 8.22 25.84 -10.28
C ARG A 29 9.64 25.64 -10.81
N GLY A 30 10.02 24.38 -11.03
CA GLY A 30 11.37 24.03 -11.48
C GLY A 30 11.66 22.55 -11.40
N VAL A 31 12.90 22.17 -11.75
CA VAL A 31 13.37 20.79 -11.80
C VAL A 31 13.27 20.09 -10.44
N GLU A 32 13.57 20.78 -9.35
CA GLU A 32 13.51 20.23 -7.99
C GLU A 32 12.08 19.85 -7.58
N ARG A 33 11.12 20.73 -7.86
CA ARG A 33 9.70 20.47 -7.62
C ARG A 33 9.19 19.28 -8.43
N SER A 34 9.63 19.18 -9.69
CA SER A 34 9.31 18.06 -10.57
C SER A 34 9.93 16.76 -10.09
N ALA A 35 11.19 16.79 -9.63
CA ALA A 35 11.87 15.64 -9.03
C ALA A 35 11.15 15.16 -7.76
N ALA A 36 10.83 16.07 -6.84
CA ALA A 36 10.10 15.73 -5.61
C ALA A 36 8.72 15.12 -5.89
N ARG A 37 8.01 15.64 -6.91
CA ARG A 37 6.75 15.03 -7.38
C ARG A 37 6.95 13.65 -7.98
N ARG A 38 8.03 13.43 -8.73
CA ARG A 38 8.37 12.12 -9.32
C ARG A 38 8.68 11.10 -8.23
N TYR A 39 9.48 11.47 -7.22
CA TYR A 39 9.72 10.64 -6.05
C TYR A 39 8.44 10.30 -5.29
N ALA A 40 7.56 11.27 -5.08
CA ALA A 40 6.28 11.02 -4.42
C ALA A 40 5.37 10.06 -5.22
N ARG A 41 5.42 10.09 -6.56
CA ARG A 41 4.69 9.11 -7.40
C ARG A 41 5.27 7.71 -7.23
N ALA A 42 6.59 7.56 -7.30
CA ALA A 42 7.27 6.28 -7.11
C ALA A 42 6.91 5.64 -5.74
N LEU A 43 6.84 6.43 -4.67
CA LEU A 43 6.40 5.95 -3.36
C LEU A 43 4.94 5.50 -3.33
N ARG A 44 4.05 6.15 -4.10
CA ARG A 44 2.65 5.72 -4.20
C ARG A 44 2.52 4.42 -4.99
N ASP A 45 3.34 4.23 -6.01
CA ASP A 45 3.38 3.00 -6.78
C ASP A 45 3.92 1.86 -5.92
N LEU A 46 4.99 2.09 -5.16
CA LEU A 46 5.53 1.14 -4.19
C LEU A 46 4.48 0.77 -3.14
N ALA A 47 3.77 1.75 -2.58
CA ALA A 47 2.69 1.50 -1.62
C ALA A 47 1.54 0.67 -2.20
N ARG A 48 1.26 0.80 -3.50
CA ARG A 48 0.24 0.01 -4.19
C ARG A 48 0.71 -1.43 -4.40
N THR A 49 1.96 -1.63 -4.79
CA THR A 49 2.56 -2.97 -4.92
C THR A 49 2.56 -3.69 -3.58
N GLU A 50 2.99 -3.02 -2.51
CA GLU A 50 2.96 -3.59 -1.15
C GLU A 50 1.54 -3.93 -0.74
N ALA A 51 0.58 -3.01 -0.88
CA ALA A 51 -0.83 -3.29 -0.55
C ALA A 51 -1.43 -4.45 -1.37
N TRP A 52 -1.02 -4.61 -2.64
CA TRP A 52 -1.45 -5.72 -3.47
C TRP A 52 -0.86 -7.06 -3.00
N LEU A 53 0.44 -7.08 -2.66
CA LEU A 53 1.09 -8.24 -2.05
C LEU A 53 0.46 -8.61 -0.71
N GLU A 54 0.17 -7.61 0.12
CA GLU A 54 -0.53 -7.78 1.40
C GLU A 54 -1.90 -8.43 1.21
N GLY A 55 -2.69 -7.98 0.22
CA GLY A 55 -4.00 -8.56 -0.09
C GLY A 55 -3.93 -10.03 -0.55
N ARG A 56 -2.92 -10.37 -1.35
CA ARG A 56 -2.67 -11.75 -1.82
C ARG A 56 -2.22 -12.67 -0.68
N LEU A 57 -1.37 -12.21 0.22
CA LEU A 57 -0.96 -12.97 1.40
C LEU A 57 -2.13 -13.23 2.34
N ALA A 58 -2.99 -12.23 2.57
CA ALA A 58 -4.20 -12.38 3.38
C ALA A 58 -5.19 -13.40 2.78
N GLU A 59 -5.33 -13.44 1.45
CA GLU A 59 -6.15 -14.42 0.75
C GLU A 59 -5.60 -15.84 0.91
N GLN A 60 -4.28 -16.03 0.76
CA GLN A 60 -3.62 -17.33 0.93
C GLN A 60 -3.62 -17.82 2.38
N ALA A 61 -3.55 -16.92 3.35
CA ALA A 61 -3.64 -17.24 4.77
C ALA A 61 -5.05 -17.66 5.20
N ARG A 62 -6.06 -17.42 4.36
CA ARG A 62 -7.45 -17.81 4.66
C ARG A 62 -7.60 -19.31 4.34
N PRO A 63 -7.88 -20.18 5.34
CA PRO A 63 -8.14 -21.58 5.05
C PRO A 63 -9.35 -21.69 4.11
N PRO A 64 -9.41 -22.71 3.23
CA PRO A 64 -10.58 -22.91 2.38
C PRO A 64 -11.79 -23.01 3.29
N ARG A 65 -12.74 -22.08 3.13
CA ARG A 65 -14.04 -22.19 3.80
C ARG A 65 -14.61 -23.53 3.37
N ARG A 66 -14.64 -24.50 4.29
CA ARG A 66 -15.41 -25.74 4.11
C ARG A 66 -16.83 -25.29 3.80
N THR A 67 -17.22 -25.41 2.53
CA THR A 67 -18.59 -25.30 2.09
C THR A 67 -19.35 -26.34 2.89
N ARG A 68 -20.14 -25.91 3.87
CA ARG A 68 -21.05 -26.80 4.58
C ARG A 68 -22.11 -27.17 3.56
N MET A 69 -21.91 -28.29 2.86
CA MET A 69 -22.99 -28.94 2.12
C MET A 69 -24.09 -29.21 3.15
N VAL A 70 -25.22 -28.54 2.98
CA VAL A 70 -26.45 -28.91 3.64
C VAL A 70 -26.91 -30.18 2.94
N ALA A 71 -26.72 -31.32 3.59
CA ALA A 71 -27.38 -32.55 3.17
C ALA A 71 -28.84 -32.46 3.63
N SER A 72 -29.75 -32.22 2.69
CA SER A 72 -31.17 -32.46 2.88
C SER A 72 -31.41 -33.96 2.74
N GLY A 73 -31.85 -34.59 3.83
CA GLY A 73 -32.30 -35.98 3.89
C GLY A 73 -33.19 -36.15 5.09
#